data_AF-A0A8T5J6C0-F1
#
_entry.id   AF-A0A8T5J6C0-F1
#
_cell.length_a   1.000
_cell.length_b   1.000
_cell.length_c   1.000
_cell.angle_alpha   90.00
_cell.angle_beta   90.00
_cell.angle_gamma   90.00
#
_symmetry.space_group_name_H-M   'P 1'
#
loop_
_entity.id
_entity.type
_entity.pdbx_description
1 polymer ?
#
loop_
_entity_poly.entity_id
_entity_poly.type
_entity_poly.pdbx_seq_one_letter_code
_entity_poly.pdbx_strand_id
1 'polypeptide(L)'
;MSESDPMRTLVREIVLAAGMISLLVMAMWAHTGSMPPLVVVESNSMQHDENGEVGTIDAGDLVLVHSPDRNKIITYAEATDSDSPDYGYESLGMEGDVIIYQRNGEDDSTPIIHRALFKINVGETTSPEDGDCPEGVFWEGSCVLSWSVPGSDQVNVAKINLLFDGNNTGEYPCRGVAAQHGSVWFSVENFTPSNPGYITLGDNNDCNDDQGVFEFAQGLSSIHSGIIKPVEEDWVIGISGAEIPWLGTVKLMVSGGDSPGVSQVPGASFLFLILFIVSVLAIPMLIEPVLNRILRNSPEMIKAEQEDAIALIHLSEEE
;
A
#
# COMPACT_ATOMS: atom_id res chain seq x y z
N MET A 1 -39.76 12.19 -32.70
CA MET A 1 -38.40 11.90 -32.21
C MET A 1 -37.57 13.14 -32.46
N SER A 2 -37.25 13.91 -31.41
CA SER A 2 -36.41 15.10 -31.52
C SER A 2 -35.02 14.67 -31.96
N GLU A 3 -34.49 15.21 -33.05
CA GLU A 3 -33.06 15.15 -33.39
C GLU A 3 -32.29 15.80 -32.24
N SER A 4 -31.82 15.01 -31.28
CA SER A 4 -30.82 15.45 -30.33
C SER A 4 -29.53 15.65 -31.11
N ASP A 5 -29.04 16.89 -31.19
CA ASP A 5 -27.75 17.20 -31.80
C ASP A 5 -26.68 16.23 -31.24
N PRO A 6 -26.07 15.38 -32.09
CA PRO A 6 -25.12 14.36 -31.64
C PRO A 6 -23.95 14.98 -30.86
N MET A 7 -23.57 16.22 -31.19
CA MET A 7 -22.50 16.92 -30.48
C MET A 7 -22.92 17.31 -29.05
N ARG A 8 -24.15 17.78 -28.86
CA ARG A 8 -24.66 18.14 -27.52
C ARG A 8 -24.77 16.92 -26.61
N THR A 9 -25.15 15.78 -27.17
CA THR A 9 -25.24 14.51 -26.43
C THR A 9 -23.84 14.04 -26.00
N LEU A 10 -22.87 14.05 -26.92
CA LEU A 10 -21.48 13.71 -26.62
C LEU A 10 -20.88 14.61 -25.53
N VAL A 11 -21.06 15.94 -25.63
CA VAL A 11 -20.56 16.88 -24.61
C VAL A 11 -21.16 16.59 -23.24
N ARG A 12 -22.47 16.33 -23.18
CA ARG A 12 -23.15 15.98 -21.93
C ARG A 12 -22.57 14.69 -21.33
N GLU A 13 -22.37 13.65 -22.14
CA GLU A 13 -21.81 12.38 -21.67
C GLU A 13 -20.38 12.54 -21.16
N ILE A 14 -19.53 13.31 -21.86
CA ILE A 14 -18.17 13.62 -21.42
C ILE A 14 -18.19 14.39 -20.09
N VAL A 15 -19.05 15.40 -19.94
CA VAL A 15 -19.16 16.18 -18.71
C VAL A 15 -19.64 15.31 -17.54
N LEU A 16 -20.62 14.43 -17.77
CA LEU A 16 -21.10 13.50 -16.76
C LEU A 16 -20.01 12.50 -16.35
N ALA A 17 -19.30 11.92 -17.32
CA ALA A 17 -18.21 10.98 -17.07
C ALA A 17 -17.05 11.65 -16.32
N ALA A 18 -16.61 12.83 -16.78
CA ALA A 18 -15.57 13.61 -16.11
C ALA A 18 -16.00 14.01 -14.69
N GLY A 19 -17.24 14.48 -14.51
CA GLY A 19 -17.79 14.83 -13.20
C GLY A 19 -17.84 13.65 -12.25
N MET A 20 -18.23 12.47 -12.73
CA MET A 20 -18.21 11.23 -11.94
C MET A 20 -16.78 10.85 -11.53
N ILE A 21 -15.83 10.85 -12.47
CA ILE A 21 -14.42 10.54 -12.17
C ILE A 21 -13.84 11.55 -11.17
N SER A 22 -14.07 12.85 -11.37
CA SER A 22 -13.61 13.88 -10.44
C SER A 22 -14.21 13.70 -9.05
N LEU A 23 -15.49 13.35 -8.94
CA LEU A 23 -16.14 13.07 -7.66
C LEU A 23 -15.50 11.86 -6.97
N LEU A 24 -15.22 10.79 -7.70
CA LEU A 24 -14.55 9.61 -7.16
C LEU A 24 -13.13 9.93 -6.69
N VAL A 25 -12.32 10.60 -7.51
CA VAL A 25 -10.95 10.99 -7.15
C VAL A 25 -10.94 11.93 -5.94
N MET A 26 -11.84 12.92 -5.89
CA MET A 26 -11.96 13.82 -4.74
C MET A 26 -12.42 13.09 -3.47
N ALA A 27 -13.35 12.14 -3.60
CA ALA A 27 -13.81 11.33 -2.47
C ALA A 27 -12.67 10.44 -1.94
N MET A 28 -11.90 9.82 -2.83
CA MET A 28 -10.74 9.02 -2.47
C MET A 28 -9.65 9.87 -1.81
N TRP A 29 -9.29 11.01 -2.41
CA TRP A 29 -8.33 11.94 -1.82
C TRP A 29 -8.78 12.45 -0.45
N ALA A 30 -10.07 12.76 -0.29
CA ALA A 30 -10.62 13.17 1.01
C ALA A 30 -10.55 12.05 2.06
N HIS A 31 -10.68 10.79 1.63
CA HIS A 31 -10.60 9.62 2.50
C HIS A 31 -9.16 9.25 2.87
N THR A 32 -8.26 9.17 1.89
CA THR A 32 -6.90 8.68 2.09
C THR A 32 -5.91 9.77 2.49
N GLY A 33 -6.15 11.01 2.07
CA GLY A 33 -5.27 12.16 2.33
C GLY A 33 -4.01 12.21 1.46
N SER A 34 -3.78 11.22 0.59
CA SER A 34 -2.61 11.15 -0.29
C SER A 34 -2.97 11.23 -1.76
N MET A 35 -2.02 11.71 -2.57
CA MET A 35 -2.10 11.71 -4.03
C MET A 35 -0.79 11.16 -4.60
N PRO A 36 -0.80 10.05 -5.37
CA PRO A 36 -1.98 9.30 -5.82
C PRO A 36 -2.63 8.47 -4.68
N PRO A 37 -3.97 8.30 -4.67
CA PRO A 37 -4.67 7.55 -3.62
C PRO A 37 -4.62 6.03 -3.83
N LEU A 38 -4.18 5.58 -5.01
CA LEU A 38 -4.06 4.18 -5.40
C LEU A 38 -2.75 3.97 -6.16
N VAL A 39 -2.07 2.88 -5.85
CA VAL A 39 -0.87 2.42 -6.58
C VAL A 39 -1.06 0.98 -7.05
N VAL A 40 -0.29 0.60 -8.07
CA VAL A 40 -0.31 -0.77 -8.62
C VAL A 40 0.96 -1.46 -8.21
N VAL A 41 0.82 -2.68 -7.71
CA VAL A 41 1.96 -3.49 -7.27
C VAL A 41 2.52 -4.22 -8.48
N GLU A 42 3.81 -4.01 -8.75
CA GLU A 42 4.46 -4.56 -9.95
C GLU A 42 5.29 -5.80 -9.66
N SER A 43 5.66 -6.03 -8.39
CA SER A 43 6.55 -7.12 -8.00
C SER A 43 5.99 -8.08 -6.96
N ASN A 44 6.58 -9.27 -6.89
CA ASN A 44 6.21 -10.32 -5.94
C ASN A 44 6.98 -10.28 -4.60
N SER A 45 7.71 -9.19 -4.32
CA SER A 45 8.54 -9.07 -3.11
C SER A 45 7.73 -8.96 -1.81
N MET A 46 6.41 -8.76 -1.89
CA MET A 46 5.49 -8.71 -0.75
C MET A 46 4.52 -9.92 -0.69
N GLN A 47 4.67 -10.88 -1.61
CA GLN A 47 3.73 -12.00 -1.79
C GLN A 47 3.92 -13.11 -0.73
N HIS A 48 2.88 -13.51 -0.01
CA HIS A 48 3.02 -14.54 1.03
C HIS A 48 2.83 -15.97 0.49
N ASP A 49 1.95 -16.17 -0.51
CA ASP A 49 1.70 -17.46 -1.17
C ASP A 49 1.89 -17.34 -2.69
N GLU A 50 2.54 -18.31 -3.33
CA GLU A 50 2.83 -18.29 -4.77
C GLU A 50 1.59 -18.19 -5.67
N ASN A 51 0.42 -18.63 -5.20
CA ASN A 51 -0.85 -18.55 -5.94
C ASN A 51 -1.59 -17.21 -5.73
N GLY A 52 -1.11 -16.40 -4.80
CA GLY A 52 -1.72 -15.16 -4.33
C GLY A 52 -2.75 -15.40 -3.22
N GLU A 53 -2.88 -14.42 -2.33
CA GLU A 53 -3.76 -14.45 -1.17
C GLU A 53 -4.40 -13.08 -0.90
N VAL A 54 -5.74 -13.09 -0.80
CA VAL A 54 -6.50 -11.90 -0.41
C VAL A 54 -6.22 -11.55 1.04
N GLY A 55 -5.83 -10.30 1.27
CA GLY A 55 -5.41 -9.76 2.55
C GLY A 55 -3.91 -9.54 2.65
N THR A 56 -3.14 -9.88 1.61
CA THR A 56 -1.69 -9.64 1.53
C THR A 56 -1.40 -8.65 0.40
N ILE A 57 -0.18 -8.61 -0.15
CA ILE A 57 0.11 -7.80 -1.34
C ILE A 57 0.67 -8.72 -2.42
N ASP A 58 -0.08 -8.91 -3.50
CA ASP A 58 0.37 -9.62 -4.68
C ASP A 58 0.65 -8.69 -5.86
N ALA A 59 1.55 -9.15 -6.75
CA ALA A 59 1.76 -8.48 -8.02
C ALA A 59 0.45 -8.45 -8.82
N GLY A 60 0.05 -7.25 -9.25
CA GLY A 60 -1.21 -7.04 -9.96
C GLY A 60 -2.37 -6.58 -9.08
N ASP A 61 -2.16 -6.33 -7.79
CA ASP A 61 -3.17 -5.69 -6.95
C ASP A 61 -3.09 -4.17 -7.03
N LEU A 62 -4.18 -3.51 -6.62
CA LEU A 62 -4.19 -2.08 -6.32
C LEU A 62 -4.16 -1.90 -4.81
N VAL A 63 -3.31 -1.01 -4.32
CA VAL A 63 -3.22 -0.71 -2.88
C VAL A 63 -3.65 0.73 -2.63
N LEU A 64 -4.52 0.94 -1.65
CA LEU A 64 -4.89 2.27 -1.19
C LEU A 64 -3.74 2.89 -0.41
N VAL A 65 -3.46 4.17 -0.69
CA VAL A 65 -2.33 4.88 -0.08
C VAL A 65 -2.85 5.95 0.86
N HIS A 66 -2.55 5.82 2.15
CA HIS A 66 -2.90 6.77 3.19
C HIS A 66 -1.77 7.75 3.48
N SER A 67 -2.12 8.97 3.90
CA SER A 67 -1.15 10.02 4.22
C SER A 67 -0.35 9.68 5.48
N PRO A 68 0.99 9.82 5.44
CA PRO A 68 1.83 9.60 6.60
C PRO A 68 1.67 10.70 7.65
N ASP A 69 1.26 11.91 7.26
CA ASP A 69 1.05 13.04 8.20
C ASP A 69 -0.14 12.84 9.16
N ARG A 70 -1.10 11.97 8.78
CA ARG A 70 -2.33 11.76 9.53
C ARG A 70 -2.31 10.51 10.40
N ASN A 71 -1.37 9.60 10.16
CA ASN A 71 -1.32 8.29 10.78
C ASN A 71 0.09 8.01 11.27
N LYS A 72 0.20 7.49 12.50
CA LYS A 72 1.50 6.98 13.00
C LYS A 72 1.86 5.74 12.19
N ILE A 73 3.07 5.67 11.66
CA ILE A 73 3.65 4.44 11.10
C ILE A 73 4.04 3.54 12.27
N ILE A 74 3.44 2.36 12.33
CA ILE A 74 3.72 1.33 13.34
C ILE A 74 4.67 0.32 12.72
N THR A 75 5.85 0.14 13.30
CA THR A 75 6.83 -0.81 12.77
C THR A 75 6.56 -2.25 13.24
N TYR A 76 7.12 -3.24 12.54
CA TYR A 76 7.03 -4.66 12.95
C TYR A 76 7.53 -4.87 14.38
N ALA A 77 8.67 -4.25 14.74
CA ALA A 77 9.22 -4.32 16.10
C ALA A 77 8.24 -3.75 17.14
N GLU A 78 7.62 -2.59 16.88
CA GLU A 78 6.62 -2.01 17.78
C GLU A 78 5.32 -2.83 17.86
N ALA A 79 4.90 -3.45 16.75
CA ALA A 79 3.69 -4.26 16.71
C ALA A 79 3.86 -5.64 17.37
N THR A 80 5.09 -6.11 17.51
CA THR A 80 5.42 -7.43 18.11
C THR A 80 5.96 -7.35 19.53
N ASP A 81 6.31 -6.16 20.01
CA ASP A 81 6.71 -5.92 21.39
C ASP A 81 5.50 -5.91 22.32
N SER A 82 5.46 -6.84 23.29
CA SER A 82 4.36 -6.94 24.25
C SER A 82 4.20 -5.72 25.18
N ASP A 83 5.25 -4.92 25.33
CA ASP A 83 5.24 -3.70 26.15
C ASP A 83 4.81 -2.46 25.34
N SER A 84 4.69 -2.59 24.01
CA SER A 84 4.24 -1.53 23.11
C SER A 84 2.72 -1.32 23.18
N PRO A 85 2.22 -0.07 23.07
CA PRO A 85 0.78 0.20 22.98
C PRO A 85 0.14 -0.36 21.70
N ASP A 86 0.95 -0.64 20.68
CA ASP A 86 0.52 -1.10 19.36
C ASP A 86 0.70 -2.63 19.19
N TYR A 87 0.91 -3.37 20.29
CA TYR A 87 1.09 -4.83 20.26
C TYR A 87 -0.09 -5.56 19.60
N GLY A 88 0.21 -6.46 18.66
CA GLY A 88 -0.76 -7.22 17.88
C GLY A 88 -1.42 -6.41 16.75
N TYR A 89 -0.88 -5.24 16.40
CA TYR A 89 -1.31 -4.51 15.22
C TYR A 89 -0.84 -5.20 13.94
N GLU A 90 -1.79 -5.57 13.07
CA GLU A 90 -1.52 -6.24 11.80
C GLU A 90 -1.99 -5.39 10.62
N SER A 91 -1.18 -5.37 9.56
CA SER A 91 -1.53 -4.80 8.27
C SER A 91 -1.02 -5.71 7.15
N LEU A 92 -1.93 -5.99 6.21
CA LEU A 92 -1.66 -6.79 5.00
C LEU A 92 -1.03 -8.17 5.33
N GLY A 93 -1.66 -8.87 6.28
CA GLY A 93 -1.37 -10.27 6.60
C GLY A 93 -0.30 -10.52 7.67
N MET A 94 0.44 -9.49 8.10
CA MET A 94 1.44 -9.60 9.18
C MET A 94 1.50 -8.33 10.03
N GLU A 95 2.24 -8.38 11.14
CA GLU A 95 2.38 -7.27 12.07
C GLU A 95 3.07 -6.04 11.45
N GLY A 96 2.69 -4.85 11.91
CA GLY A 96 3.28 -3.58 11.46
C GLY A 96 2.82 -3.12 10.07
N ASP A 97 3.20 -1.89 9.73
CA ASP A 97 2.79 -1.20 8.50
C ASP A 97 3.68 -1.52 7.30
N VAL A 98 3.04 -1.50 6.13
CA VAL A 98 3.73 -1.45 4.84
C VAL A 98 3.74 0.00 4.36
N ILE A 99 4.91 0.51 4.01
CA ILE A 99 5.11 1.89 3.59
C ILE A 99 5.55 1.98 2.13
N ILE A 100 5.14 3.05 1.48
CA ILE A 100 5.50 3.39 0.11
C ILE A 100 6.45 4.59 0.19
N TYR A 101 7.65 4.47 -0.36
CA TYR A 101 8.68 5.49 -0.20
C TYR A 101 9.56 5.67 -1.45
N GLN A 102 10.17 6.84 -1.55
CA GLN A 102 11.13 7.20 -2.59
C GLN A 102 12.53 6.67 -2.27
N ARG A 103 13.30 6.32 -3.30
CA ARG A 103 14.68 5.87 -3.12
C ARG A 103 15.56 7.06 -2.77
N ASN A 104 15.99 7.18 -1.51
CA ASN A 104 16.85 8.29 -1.05
C ASN A 104 16.31 9.69 -1.44
N GLY A 105 14.98 9.86 -1.43
CA GLY A 105 14.32 11.13 -1.83
C GLY A 105 14.31 11.41 -3.34
N GLU A 106 14.56 10.42 -4.20
CA GLU A 106 14.52 10.58 -5.66
C GLU A 106 13.08 10.55 -6.22
N ASP A 107 12.60 11.72 -6.67
CA ASP A 107 11.26 11.89 -7.26
C ASP A 107 11.05 11.12 -8.58
N ASP A 108 12.10 10.96 -9.39
CA ASP A 108 12.04 10.33 -10.72
C ASP A 108 12.21 8.80 -10.68
N SER A 109 12.35 8.22 -9.47
CA SER A 109 12.54 6.77 -9.28
C SER A 109 11.22 6.05 -9.03
N THR A 110 11.11 4.79 -9.48
CA THR A 110 9.94 3.96 -9.11
C THR A 110 9.96 3.73 -7.60
N PRO A 111 8.89 4.12 -6.88
CA PRO A 111 8.77 3.92 -5.44
C PRO A 111 8.87 2.45 -5.04
N ILE A 112 9.24 2.20 -3.79
CA ILE A 112 9.29 0.87 -3.20
C ILE A 112 8.16 0.73 -2.19
N ILE A 113 7.56 -0.46 -2.11
CA ILE A 113 6.46 -0.79 -1.21
C ILE A 113 6.90 -1.99 -0.37
N HIS A 114 7.35 -1.77 0.86
CA HIS A 114 7.86 -2.82 1.75
C HIS A 114 7.45 -2.57 3.21
N ARG A 115 7.54 -3.61 4.03
CA ARG A 115 7.19 -3.55 5.45
C ARG A 115 8.24 -2.80 6.24
N ALA A 116 7.82 -1.90 7.12
CA ALA A 116 8.71 -1.21 8.04
C ALA A 116 9.06 -2.14 9.21
N LEU A 117 10.28 -2.69 9.24
CA LEU A 117 10.69 -3.61 10.30
C LEU A 117 10.88 -2.89 11.63
N PHE A 118 11.66 -1.81 11.61
CA PHE A 118 11.92 -0.99 12.79
C PHE A 118 12.32 0.43 12.39
N LYS A 119 12.14 1.37 13.33
CA LYS A 119 12.47 2.78 13.17
C LYS A 119 13.70 3.13 13.98
N ILE A 120 14.61 3.86 13.37
CA ILE A 120 15.82 4.38 14.00
C ILE A 120 15.56 5.83 14.37
N ASN A 121 15.59 6.13 15.67
CA ASN A 121 15.49 7.47 16.20
C ASN A 121 16.86 7.98 16.68
N VAL A 122 17.08 9.27 16.51
CA VAL A 122 18.23 9.96 17.08
C VAL A 122 18.12 9.96 18.60
N GLY A 123 19.21 9.56 19.28
CA GLY A 123 19.37 9.64 20.72
C GLY A 123 20.11 10.91 21.12
N GLU A 124 21.29 10.76 21.71
CA GLU A 124 22.13 11.87 22.15
C GLU A 124 22.87 12.50 20.98
N THR A 125 22.90 13.84 20.96
CA THR A 125 23.58 14.62 19.92
C THR A 125 24.55 15.64 20.53
N THR A 126 25.63 15.93 19.82
CA THR A 126 26.55 17.03 20.15
C THR A 126 26.74 17.97 18.96
N SER A 127 27.24 19.18 19.23
CA SER A 127 27.59 20.13 18.17
C SER A 127 28.89 19.69 17.48
N PRO A 128 28.99 19.84 16.15
CA PRO A 128 30.21 19.49 15.41
C PRO A 128 31.38 20.41 15.79
N GLU A 129 32.57 19.83 15.89
CA GLU A 129 33.83 20.56 16.09
C GLU A 129 34.48 20.79 14.72
N ASP A 130 34.67 22.06 14.33
CA ASP A 130 35.23 22.45 13.02
C ASP A 130 34.51 21.84 11.79
N GLY A 131 33.22 21.49 11.94
CA GLY A 131 32.40 20.91 10.88
C GLY A 131 32.61 19.41 10.67
N ASP A 132 33.35 18.75 11.57
CA ASP A 132 33.52 17.31 11.59
C ASP A 132 32.96 16.71 12.89
N CYS A 133 32.66 15.41 12.84
CA CYS A 133 32.20 14.63 13.99
C CYS A 133 33.29 13.63 14.37
N PRO A 134 34.20 13.97 15.30
CA PRO A 134 35.23 13.04 15.75
C PRO A 134 34.62 11.81 16.45
N GLU A 135 33.46 11.99 17.07
CA GLU A 135 32.63 10.93 17.64
C GLU A 135 31.21 11.04 17.06
N GLY A 136 30.68 9.92 16.56
CA GLY A 136 29.31 9.83 16.04
C GLY A 136 29.18 10.01 14.53
N VAL A 137 27.94 10.24 14.08
CA VAL A 137 27.56 10.39 12.67
C VAL A 137 27.00 11.79 12.45
N PHE A 138 27.49 12.49 11.43
CA PHE A 138 26.97 13.79 11.06
C PHE A 138 25.60 13.68 10.40
N TRP A 139 24.59 14.32 10.97
CA TRP A 139 23.23 14.39 10.41
C TRP A 139 22.58 15.74 10.78
N GLU A 140 21.99 16.42 9.79
CA GLU A 140 21.32 17.72 9.92
C GLU A 140 22.05 18.78 10.78
N GLY A 141 23.37 18.89 10.63
CA GLY A 141 24.16 19.90 11.35
C GLY A 141 24.49 19.56 12.81
N SER A 142 24.19 18.33 13.24
CA SER A 142 24.54 17.79 14.55
C SER A 142 25.31 16.47 14.42
N CYS A 143 26.12 16.14 15.42
CA CYS A 143 26.77 14.84 15.52
C CYS A 143 25.93 13.91 16.41
N VAL A 144 25.37 12.86 15.81
CA VAL A 144 24.58 11.85 16.53
C VAL A 144 25.52 10.84 17.17
N LEU A 145 25.48 10.75 18.50
CA LEU A 145 26.33 9.86 19.29
C LEU A 145 25.65 8.52 19.58
N SER A 146 24.32 8.53 19.70
CA SER A 146 23.55 7.34 20.01
C SER A 146 22.22 7.29 19.29
N TRP A 147 21.67 6.09 19.20
CA TRP A 147 20.47 5.72 18.47
C TRP A 147 19.54 4.94 19.38
N SER A 148 18.24 5.05 19.12
CA SER A 148 17.23 4.25 19.82
C SER A 148 16.28 3.62 18.81
N VAL A 149 15.82 2.41 19.11
CA VAL A 149 14.86 1.66 18.27
C VAL A 149 13.62 1.34 19.10
N PRO A 150 12.48 2.02 18.87
CA PRO A 150 11.21 1.67 19.52
C PRO A 150 10.79 0.22 19.22
N GLY A 151 10.12 -0.42 20.17
CA GLY A 151 9.76 -1.84 20.07
C GLY A 151 10.94 -2.79 20.29
N SER A 152 11.99 -2.34 20.97
CA SER A 152 13.17 -3.14 21.32
C SER A 152 13.83 -2.65 22.61
N ASP A 153 14.85 -3.38 23.08
CA ASP A 153 15.70 -3.00 24.21
C ASP A 153 16.82 -2.00 23.86
N GLN A 154 16.93 -1.58 22.60
CA GLN A 154 18.00 -0.70 22.12
C GLN A 154 17.64 0.78 22.38
N VAL A 155 18.13 1.32 23.50
CA VAL A 155 17.92 2.72 23.90
C VAL A 155 19.25 3.43 24.11
N ASN A 156 19.47 4.54 23.40
CA ASN A 156 20.68 5.36 23.43
C ASN A 156 21.97 4.54 23.27
N VAL A 157 21.99 3.66 22.27
CA VAL A 157 23.15 2.83 21.91
C VAL A 157 23.96 3.47 20.79
N ALA A 158 25.30 3.40 20.85
CA ALA A 158 26.16 3.91 19.78
C ALA A 158 26.06 3.09 18.48
N LYS A 159 25.81 1.78 18.62
CA LYS A 159 25.60 0.82 17.53
C LYS A 159 24.40 -0.04 17.84
N ILE A 160 23.57 -0.28 16.83
CA ILE A 160 22.34 -1.05 16.95
C ILE A 160 22.66 -2.53 16.83
N ASN A 161 22.13 -3.33 17.76
CA ASN A 161 22.15 -4.77 17.70
C ASN A 161 20.74 -5.30 17.95
N LEU A 162 20.16 -6.03 17.00
CA LEU A 162 18.80 -6.55 17.08
C LEU A 162 18.79 -8.02 16.67
N LEU A 163 17.90 -8.81 17.27
CA LEU A 163 17.70 -10.21 16.94
C LEU A 163 16.22 -10.54 17.04
N PHE A 164 15.58 -10.79 15.89
CA PHE A 164 14.15 -11.06 15.77
C PHE A 164 13.83 -12.54 16.05
N ASP A 165 14.11 -12.99 17.28
CA ASP A 165 13.92 -14.37 17.76
C ASP A 165 12.75 -14.54 18.75
N GLY A 166 11.97 -13.47 18.99
CA GLY A 166 10.85 -13.46 19.92
C GLY A 166 11.19 -13.10 21.36
N ASN A 167 12.47 -12.87 21.72
CA ASN A 167 12.84 -12.57 23.10
C ASN A 167 12.79 -11.06 23.44
N ASN A 168 13.55 -10.23 22.71
CA ASN A 168 13.58 -8.76 22.91
C ASN A 168 12.91 -8.00 21.75
N THR A 169 12.66 -8.68 20.64
CA THR A 169 11.95 -8.20 19.45
C THR A 169 11.14 -9.37 18.89
N GLY A 170 10.12 -9.12 18.07
CA GLY A 170 9.28 -10.16 17.47
C GLY A 170 10.02 -11.22 16.66
N GLU A 171 9.32 -12.30 16.31
CA GLU A 171 9.88 -13.41 15.53
C GLU A 171 9.81 -13.12 14.03
N TYR A 172 10.94 -12.81 13.39
CA TYR A 172 10.99 -12.61 11.93
C TYR A 172 11.85 -13.69 11.27
N PRO A 173 11.26 -14.77 10.73
CA PRO A 173 12.01 -15.90 10.21
C PRO A 173 12.60 -15.60 8.82
N CYS A 174 13.90 -15.84 8.68
CA CYS A 174 14.60 -15.77 7.41
C CYS A 174 14.57 -17.09 6.65
N ARG A 175 14.47 -16.98 5.32
CA ARG A 175 14.52 -18.10 4.38
C ARG A 175 15.71 -17.92 3.43
N GLY A 176 15.82 -18.79 2.42
CA GLY A 176 16.82 -18.66 1.36
C GLY A 176 18.27 -18.71 1.84
N VAL A 177 19.06 -17.74 1.41
CA VAL A 177 20.52 -17.67 1.65
C VAL A 177 20.85 -17.55 3.15
N ALA A 178 20.08 -16.76 3.89
CA ALA A 178 20.26 -16.58 5.33
C ALA A 178 20.15 -17.92 6.08
N ALA A 179 19.08 -18.67 5.79
CA ALA A 179 18.85 -19.98 6.37
C ALA A 179 19.93 -21.00 5.97
N GLN A 180 20.48 -20.91 4.76
CA GLN A 180 21.59 -21.77 4.30
C GLN A 180 22.89 -21.51 5.07
N HIS A 181 23.08 -20.31 5.60
CA HIS A 181 24.23 -19.93 6.42
C HIS A 181 23.99 -20.10 7.94
N GLY A 182 22.83 -20.64 8.34
CA GLY A 182 22.49 -20.93 9.73
C GLY A 182 21.76 -19.79 10.47
N SER A 183 21.46 -18.70 9.76
CA SER A 183 20.73 -17.55 10.30
C SER A 183 19.24 -17.74 10.04
N VAL A 184 18.53 -18.20 11.08
CA VAL A 184 17.08 -18.49 11.02
C VAL A 184 16.24 -17.24 11.23
N TRP A 185 16.80 -16.22 11.89
CA TRP A 185 16.10 -15.00 12.29
C TRP A 185 16.74 -13.78 11.67
N PHE A 186 15.95 -12.75 11.41
CA PHE A 186 16.48 -11.46 11.00
C PHE A 186 17.30 -10.87 12.14
N SER A 187 18.51 -10.39 11.84
CA SER A 187 19.38 -9.80 12.85
C SER A 187 20.08 -8.57 12.32
N VAL A 188 20.55 -7.74 13.25
CA VAL A 188 21.35 -6.56 12.96
C VAL A 188 22.51 -6.61 13.92
N GLU A 189 23.74 -6.55 13.41
CA GLU A 189 24.94 -6.61 14.24
C GLU A 189 25.84 -5.42 14.01
N ASN A 190 26.18 -4.71 15.09
CA ASN A 190 27.10 -3.57 15.09
C ASN A 190 26.78 -2.48 14.05
N PHE A 191 25.50 -2.30 13.72
CA PHE A 191 25.08 -1.36 12.69
C PHE A 191 25.19 0.08 13.20
N THR A 192 25.76 0.94 12.37
CA THR A 192 25.86 2.38 12.62
C THR A 192 25.06 3.12 11.53
N PRO A 193 23.85 3.61 11.85
CA PRO A 193 22.98 4.28 10.87
C PRO A 193 23.63 5.52 10.27
N SER A 194 23.41 5.79 8.98
CA SER A 194 23.81 7.04 8.34
C SER A 194 22.89 8.21 8.65
N ASN A 195 21.63 7.93 8.98
CA ASN A 195 20.55 8.87 9.28
C ASN A 195 19.43 8.12 10.04
N PRO A 196 18.57 8.83 10.78
CA PRO A 196 17.34 8.25 11.32
C PRO A 196 16.37 7.90 10.18
N GLY A 197 15.46 6.98 10.45
CA GLY A 197 14.50 6.51 9.46
C GLY A 197 14.08 5.06 9.67
N TYR A 198 13.33 4.53 8.72
CA TYR A 198 12.84 3.15 8.75
C TYR A 198 13.81 2.20 8.04
N ILE A 199 13.99 1.02 8.61
CA ILE A 199 14.55 -0.13 7.89
C ILE A 199 13.38 -0.95 7.35
N THR A 200 13.42 -1.25 6.06
CA THR A 200 12.32 -1.85 5.32
C THR A 200 12.73 -3.16 4.68
N LEU A 201 11.78 -4.09 4.59
CA LEU A 201 11.99 -5.41 4.01
C LEU A 201 10.73 -5.86 3.28
N GLY A 202 10.91 -6.45 2.10
CA GLY A 202 9.83 -7.17 1.43
C GLY A 202 9.51 -8.47 2.14
N ASP A 203 8.23 -8.74 2.39
CA ASP A 203 7.75 -9.94 3.07
C ASP A 203 8.24 -11.25 2.40
N ASN A 204 8.49 -11.19 1.10
CA ASN A 204 9.01 -12.26 0.26
C ASN A 204 10.36 -11.89 -0.37
N ASN A 205 11.33 -11.50 0.47
CA ASN A 205 12.64 -11.06 0.02
C ASN A 205 13.82 -11.76 0.73
N ASP A 206 13.61 -12.96 1.30
CA ASP A 206 14.67 -13.78 1.93
C ASP A 206 15.55 -13.02 2.95
N CYS A 207 14.97 -12.11 3.74
CA CYS A 207 15.69 -11.22 4.67
C CYS A 207 16.74 -10.30 4.03
N ASN A 208 16.69 -10.10 2.72
CA ASN A 208 17.47 -9.08 2.05
C ASN A 208 16.80 -7.70 2.27
N ASP A 209 17.06 -7.06 3.41
CA ASP A 209 16.47 -5.74 3.71
C ASP A 209 16.97 -4.69 2.72
N ASP A 210 16.17 -3.65 2.52
CA ASP A 210 16.41 -2.68 1.45
C ASP A 210 17.64 -1.82 1.69
N GLN A 211 18.06 -1.68 2.95
CA GLN A 211 19.18 -0.86 3.37
C GLN A 211 20.49 -1.64 3.53
N GLY A 212 20.44 -2.97 3.40
CA GLY A 212 21.62 -3.85 3.54
C GLY A 212 22.16 -3.89 4.97
N VAL A 213 21.27 -3.86 5.97
CA VAL A 213 21.62 -3.85 7.40
C VAL A 213 21.93 -5.25 7.91
N PHE A 214 21.22 -6.26 7.41
CA PHE A 214 21.48 -7.65 7.74
C PHE A 214 22.75 -8.16 7.05
N GLU A 215 23.51 -9.03 7.71
CA GLU A 215 24.84 -9.50 7.25
C GLU A 215 24.81 -10.06 5.82
N PHE A 216 23.73 -10.74 5.44
CA PHE A 216 23.58 -11.37 4.13
C PHE A 216 22.74 -10.55 3.15
N ALA A 217 22.25 -9.38 3.57
CA ALA A 217 21.50 -8.49 2.70
C ALA A 217 22.45 -7.76 1.73
N GLN A 218 22.05 -7.72 0.47
CA GLN A 218 22.71 -6.93 -0.57
C GLN A 218 22.23 -5.48 -0.55
N GLY A 219 21.04 -5.23 0.01
CA GLY A 219 20.37 -3.94 -0.10
C GLY A 219 19.83 -3.69 -1.49
N LEU A 220 18.95 -2.71 -1.59
CA LEU A 220 18.57 -2.09 -2.85
C LEU A 220 19.49 -0.90 -3.11
N SER A 221 19.70 -0.59 -4.39
CA SER A 221 20.47 0.58 -4.80
C SER A 221 19.74 1.35 -5.89
N SER A 222 19.94 2.67 -5.88
CA SER A 222 19.64 3.55 -7.00
C SER A 222 20.89 3.83 -7.80
N ILE A 223 20.70 4.03 -9.10
CA ILE A 223 21.75 4.43 -10.05
C ILE A 223 22.34 5.80 -9.66
N HIS A 224 21.54 6.68 -9.07
CA HIS A 224 21.96 8.06 -8.78
C HIS A 224 22.53 8.24 -7.36
N SER A 225 21.94 7.58 -6.37
CA SER A 225 22.30 7.79 -4.95
C SER A 225 23.02 6.61 -4.28
N GLY A 226 23.23 5.48 -4.98
CA GLY A 226 23.87 4.30 -4.41
C GLY A 226 22.91 3.46 -3.56
N ILE A 227 23.42 2.83 -2.50
CA ILE A 227 22.61 1.99 -1.60
C ILE A 227 21.52 2.84 -0.93
N ILE A 228 20.32 2.26 -0.79
CA ILE A 228 19.22 2.91 -0.10
C ILE A 228 19.58 3.06 1.38
N LYS A 229 19.41 4.27 1.90
CA LYS A 229 19.65 4.60 3.29
C LYS A 229 18.40 4.31 4.13
N PRO A 230 18.48 4.33 5.47
CA PRO A 230 17.29 4.33 6.31
C PRO A 230 16.27 5.35 5.79
N VAL A 231 15.02 4.91 5.61
CA VAL A 231 13.99 5.71 4.92
C VAL A 231 13.59 6.86 5.83
N GLU A 232 13.97 8.08 5.45
CA GLU A 232 13.58 9.28 6.20
C GLU A 232 12.05 9.48 6.14
N GLU A 233 11.48 10.14 7.15
CA GLU A 233 10.04 10.32 7.24
C GLU A 233 9.46 11.11 6.06
N ASP A 234 10.23 12.06 5.52
CA ASP A 234 9.86 12.88 4.38
C ASP A 234 9.94 12.13 3.04
N TRP A 235 10.66 11.00 2.97
CA TRP A 235 10.72 10.15 1.78
C TRP A 235 9.51 9.21 1.68
N VAL A 236 8.73 9.07 2.76
CA VAL A 236 7.52 8.25 2.77
C VAL A 236 6.41 8.97 2.01
N ILE A 237 5.97 8.37 0.92
CA ILE A 237 4.85 8.84 0.09
C ILE A 237 3.52 8.50 0.77
N GLY A 238 3.44 7.35 1.43
CA GLY A 238 2.27 6.96 2.19
C GLY A 238 2.33 5.57 2.80
N ILE A 239 1.29 5.25 3.56
CA ILE A 239 1.10 3.97 4.25
C ILE A 239 0.11 3.14 3.45
N SER A 240 0.47 1.91 3.15
CA SER A 240 -0.39 0.97 2.44
C SER A 240 -1.58 0.58 3.32
N GLY A 241 -2.79 0.83 2.82
CA GLY A 241 -4.05 0.43 3.43
C GLY A 241 -4.60 -0.83 2.79
N ALA A 242 -5.93 -0.87 2.59
CA ALA A 242 -6.57 -2.03 1.98
C ALA A 242 -6.15 -2.24 0.52
N GLU A 243 -6.01 -3.51 0.15
CA GLU A 243 -5.85 -3.94 -1.23
C GLU A 243 -7.19 -4.07 -1.96
N ILE A 244 -7.13 -3.91 -3.29
CA ILE A 244 -8.18 -4.24 -4.23
C ILE A 244 -7.60 -5.30 -5.17
N PRO A 245 -7.94 -6.58 -4.95
CA PRO A 245 -7.30 -7.69 -5.64
C PRO A 245 -7.46 -7.65 -7.16
N TRP A 246 -6.42 -8.07 -7.86
CA TRP A 246 -6.37 -8.42 -9.29
C TRP A 246 -6.61 -7.28 -10.30
N LEU A 247 -7.16 -6.14 -9.88
CA LEU A 247 -7.51 -5.04 -10.79
C LEU A 247 -6.27 -4.36 -11.39
N GLY A 248 -5.16 -4.34 -10.64
CA GLY A 248 -3.87 -3.82 -11.10
C GLY A 248 -3.28 -4.61 -12.27
N THR A 249 -3.65 -5.90 -12.42
CA THR A 249 -3.23 -6.75 -13.54
C THR A 249 -3.60 -6.12 -14.89
N VAL A 250 -4.74 -5.42 -14.99
CA VAL A 250 -5.17 -4.75 -16.22
C VAL A 250 -4.16 -3.68 -16.63
N LYS A 251 -3.65 -2.89 -15.67
CA LYS A 251 -2.59 -1.91 -15.93
C LYS A 251 -1.32 -2.62 -16.39
N LEU A 252 -0.90 -3.66 -15.69
CA LEU A 252 0.32 -4.41 -16.01
C LEU A 252 0.29 -5.09 -17.40
N MET A 253 -0.90 -5.47 -17.90
CA MET A 253 -1.06 -6.01 -19.27
C MET A 253 -0.75 -4.98 -20.36
N VAL A 254 -0.95 -3.69 -20.08
CA VAL A 254 -0.72 -2.60 -21.04
C VAL A 254 0.51 -1.77 -20.72
N SER A 255 1.14 -2.00 -19.56
CA SER A 255 2.43 -1.41 -19.19
C SER A 255 3.54 -1.90 -20.12
N GLY A 256 4.44 -1.00 -20.50
CA GLY A 256 5.66 -1.31 -21.24
C GLY A 256 6.83 -0.44 -20.74
N GLY A 257 8.05 -0.73 -21.20
CA GLY A 257 9.26 -0.05 -20.72
C GLY A 257 9.88 -0.78 -19.52
N ASP A 258 10.10 -0.06 -18.42
CA ASP A 258 10.80 -0.54 -17.22
C ASP A 258 9.93 -1.38 -16.27
N SER A 259 8.64 -1.54 -16.58
CA SER A 259 7.73 -2.38 -15.78
C SER A 259 7.96 -3.86 -16.10
N PRO A 260 8.01 -4.76 -15.10
CA PRO A 260 8.08 -6.22 -15.32
C PRO A 260 6.81 -6.78 -15.97
N GLY A 261 5.77 -5.94 -16.13
CA GLY A 261 4.50 -6.29 -16.75
C GLY A 261 3.80 -7.39 -15.96
N VAL A 262 3.25 -8.37 -16.67
CA VAL A 262 2.48 -9.45 -16.06
C VAL A 262 3.30 -10.67 -15.62
N SER A 263 4.63 -10.60 -15.77
CA SER A 263 5.51 -11.78 -15.54
C SER A 263 5.53 -12.28 -14.10
N GLN A 264 5.25 -11.39 -13.14
CA GLN A 264 5.25 -11.69 -11.71
C GLN A 264 3.84 -11.85 -11.13
N VAL A 265 2.79 -11.64 -11.94
CA VAL A 265 1.39 -11.74 -11.49
C VAL A 265 1.02 -13.21 -11.28
N PRO A 266 0.44 -13.58 -10.12
CA PRO A 266 0.00 -14.95 -9.87
C PRO A 266 -1.03 -15.42 -10.91
N GLY A 267 -0.93 -16.68 -11.33
CA GLY A 267 -1.81 -17.23 -12.36
C GLY A 267 -3.30 -17.20 -11.98
N ALA A 268 -3.61 -17.34 -10.69
CA ALA A 268 -4.98 -17.29 -10.18
C ALA A 268 -5.60 -15.90 -10.30
N SER A 269 -4.80 -14.83 -10.18
CA SER A 269 -5.25 -13.43 -10.28
C SER A 269 -5.94 -13.15 -11.62
N PHE A 270 -5.47 -13.74 -12.73
CA PHE A 270 -6.12 -13.59 -14.04
C PHE A 270 -7.50 -14.24 -14.08
N LEU A 271 -7.64 -15.43 -13.48
CA LEU A 271 -8.92 -16.13 -13.44
C LEU A 271 -9.92 -15.33 -12.62
N PHE A 272 -9.51 -14.84 -11.44
CA PHE A 272 -10.37 -14.04 -10.59
C PHE A 272 -10.71 -12.67 -11.20
N LEU A 273 -9.78 -12.03 -11.91
CA LEU A 273 -10.06 -10.83 -12.70
C LEU A 273 -11.14 -11.08 -13.76
N ILE A 274 -11.04 -12.17 -14.52
CA ILE A 274 -12.06 -12.53 -15.52
C ILE A 274 -13.41 -12.77 -14.86
N LEU A 275 -13.44 -13.53 -13.75
CA LEU A 275 -14.67 -13.76 -12.98
C LEU A 275 -15.26 -12.45 -12.46
N PHE A 276 -14.42 -11.54 -11.95
CA PHE A 276 -14.84 -10.22 -11.49
C PHE A 276 -15.49 -9.43 -12.64
N ILE A 277 -14.83 -9.31 -13.78
CA ILE A 277 -15.37 -8.59 -14.96
C ILE A 277 -16.69 -9.21 -15.42
N VAL A 278 -16.76 -10.54 -15.54
CA VAL A 278 -18.00 -11.25 -15.92
C VAL A 278 -19.10 -10.99 -14.90
N SER A 279 -18.77 -11.00 -13.60
CA SER A 279 -19.74 -10.72 -12.53
C SER A 279 -20.30 -9.30 -12.65
N VAL A 280 -19.45 -8.29 -12.85
CA VAL A 280 -19.87 -6.88 -13.00
C VAL A 280 -20.79 -6.70 -14.21
N LEU A 281 -20.49 -7.37 -15.33
CA LEU A 281 -21.32 -7.33 -16.53
C LEU A 281 -22.63 -8.12 -16.38
N ALA A 282 -22.63 -9.23 -15.62
CA ALA A 282 -23.80 -10.07 -15.40
C ALA A 282 -24.75 -9.51 -14.34
N ILE A 283 -24.23 -8.76 -13.35
CA ILE A 283 -24.99 -8.16 -12.25
C ILE A 283 -26.24 -7.40 -12.73
N PRO A 284 -26.17 -6.43 -13.68
CA PRO A 284 -27.38 -5.74 -14.13
C PRO A 284 -28.38 -6.71 -14.75
N MET A 285 -27.95 -7.66 -15.57
CA MET A 285 -28.84 -8.64 -16.19
C MET A 285 -29.55 -9.56 -15.19
N LEU A 286 -28.92 -9.84 -14.04
CA LEU A 286 -29.48 -10.67 -12.98
C LEU A 286 -30.34 -9.86 -11.99
N ILE A 287 -29.90 -8.66 -11.63
CA ILE A 287 -30.58 -7.81 -10.65
C ILE A 287 -31.79 -7.12 -11.27
N GLU A 288 -31.73 -6.65 -12.52
CA GLU A 288 -32.85 -5.95 -13.17
C GLU A 288 -34.18 -6.72 -13.14
N PRO A 289 -34.26 -8.00 -13.54
CA PRO A 289 -35.53 -8.73 -13.49
C PRO A 289 -36.03 -8.92 -12.06
N VAL A 290 -35.14 -9.09 -11.08
CA VAL A 290 -35.49 -9.21 -9.66
C VAL A 290 -36.01 -7.89 -9.11
N LEU A 291 -35.29 -6.79 -9.37
CA LEU A 291 -35.67 -5.45 -8.96
C LEU A 291 -36.99 -5.05 -9.62
N ASN A 292 -37.16 -5.29 -10.91
CA ASN A 292 -38.40 -5.04 -11.63
C ASN A 292 -39.56 -5.86 -11.07
N ARG A 293 -39.34 -7.12 -10.67
CA ARG A 293 -40.35 -7.94 -10.01
C ARG A 293 -40.73 -7.40 -8.63
N ILE A 294 -39.76 -6.93 -7.86
CA ILE A 294 -40.00 -6.33 -6.53
C ILE A 294 -40.75 -4.99 -6.69
N LEU A 295 -40.29 -4.12 -7.59
CA LEU A 295 -40.89 -2.81 -7.86
C LEU A 295 -42.33 -2.92 -8.37
N ARG A 296 -42.62 -3.88 -9.28
CA ARG A 296 -44.00 -4.15 -9.72
C ARG A 296 -44.93 -4.59 -8.60
N ASN A 297 -44.41 -5.27 -7.58
CA ASN A 297 -45.20 -5.70 -6.43
C ASN A 297 -45.25 -4.63 -5.32
N SER A 298 -44.62 -3.46 -5.52
CA SER A 298 -44.67 -2.39 -4.54
C SER A 298 -46.05 -1.72 -4.51
N PRO A 299 -46.56 -1.33 -3.33
CA PRO A 299 -47.88 -0.71 -3.20
C PRO A 299 -47.97 0.64 -3.93
N GLU A 300 -46.85 1.36 -4.06
CA GLU A 300 -46.78 2.62 -4.81
C GLU A 300 -47.03 2.39 -6.31
N MET A 301 -46.43 1.34 -6.88
CA MET A 301 -46.59 1.05 -8.30
C MET A 301 -48.00 0.51 -8.62
N ILE A 302 -48.56 -0.31 -7.75
CA ILE A 302 -49.97 -0.76 -7.91
C ILE A 302 -50.93 0.44 -7.88
N LYS A 303 -50.67 1.41 -7.00
CA LYS A 303 -51.49 2.62 -6.90
C LYS A 303 -51.34 3.52 -8.14
N ALA A 304 -50.12 3.67 -8.65
CA ALA A 304 -49.87 4.42 -9.88
C ALA A 304 -50.56 3.77 -11.10
N GLU A 305 -50.54 2.44 -11.24
CA GLU A 305 -51.29 1.74 -12.29
C GLU A 305 -52.81 1.94 -12.15
N GLN A 306 -53.34 1.98 -10.93
CA GLN A 306 -54.75 2.28 -10.69
C GLN A 306 -55.11 3.73 -11.07
N GLU A 307 -54.27 4.70 -10.69
CA GLU A 307 -54.47 6.11 -11.04
C GLU A 307 -54.42 6.32 -12.56
N ASP A 308 -53.48 5.69 -13.26
CA ASP A 308 -53.39 5.72 -14.73
C ASP A 308 -54.61 5.07 -15.41
N ALA A 309 -55.09 3.93 -14.89
CA ALA A 309 -56.29 3.28 -15.41
C ALA A 309 -57.55 4.14 -15.23
N ILE A 310 -57.69 4.82 -14.08
CA ILE A 310 -58.80 5.75 -13.83
C ILE A 310 -58.69 6.97 -14.77
N ALA A 311 -57.49 7.50 -14.98
CA ALA A 311 -57.26 8.63 -15.89
C ALA A 311 -57.65 8.28 -17.34
N LEU A 312 -57.30 7.08 -17.82
CA LEU A 312 -57.69 6.61 -19.16
C LEU A 312 -59.21 6.46 -19.33
N ILE A 313 -59.91 5.99 -18.30
CA ILE A 313 -61.39 5.90 -18.34
C ILE A 313 -62.00 7.30 -18.45
N HIS A 314 -61.55 8.26 -17.63
CA HIS A 314 -62.03 9.63 -17.70
C HIS A 314 -61.78 10.29 -19.06
N LEU A 315 -60.62 10.05 -19.68
CA LEU A 315 -60.33 10.53 -21.02
C LEU A 315 -61.25 9.91 -22.09
N SER A 316 -61.62 8.63 -21.93
CA SER A 316 -62.53 7.94 -22.86
C SER A 316 -64.00 8.35 -22.71
N GLU A 317 -64.40 8.90 -21.56
CA GLU A 317 -65.75 9.46 -21.36
C GLU A 317 -65.89 10.90 -21.88
N GLU A 318 -64.77 11.60 -22.10
CA GLU A 318 -64.75 12.97 -22.66
C GLU A 318 -64.70 13.01 -24.21
N GLU A 319 -64.46 11.89 -24.89
CA GLU A 319 -64.59 11.72 -26.37
C GLU A 319 -65.99 11.22 -26.79
#